data_AF-A0A7V5N1R4-F1
#
_entry.id   AF-A0A7V5N1R4-F1
#
_cell.length_a   1.000
_cell.length_b   1.000
_cell.length_c   1.000
_cell.angle_alpha   90.00
_cell.angle_beta   90.00
_cell.angle_gamma   90.00
#
_symmetry.space_group_name_H-M   'P 1'
#
loop_
_entity.id
_entity.type
_entity.pdbx_description
1 polymer ?
#
loop_
_entity_poly.entity_id
_entity_poly.type
_entity_poly.pdbx_seq_one_letter_code
_entity_poly.pdbx_strand_id
1 'polypeptide(L)'
;MALGSPRAIEGPEISLSPLALPWYACLSIGRMAAAYALSMAFSLVYGYLAASRRGAERVMIPLLDILQSIPLLSFLPVVLLSFRAVLPAGVAAELASIVLIFTSQAWNLTFAWYQSLLTIPRELREASRILRISPWIRFRRLELPFAAISLIWNSVMSWSGGWFFLMAAEIFSLGEMDFRLPGLGAYLQEAAQRGDVEAIFWGMGTLILVIVALDQLVWRPLLAWADRFKVEMVEAEPPPSSWCYDALRNSRVAGWFGEKLWRPFLEGIDETLSVFFPYREEKKEERKRAGRLLMFLWTLSLIVILLGAFRAAHMMAGLDVVQWTEIGISLGATLLRVVAALAIALAWTLPVGVAIGTNPRLAAFLQPLVQIAASVPATALFPVVVLVLHRLPGGMDMAAVLLMLMGTQWYLLFNVIAGAMAIPQDLKYTATLLHLGVVGRWRRLVLPALFPYIITGAMTASGGAWNASIVAEYVHFGAETSQTVGIGALIAEAA
;
A
#
# COMPACT_ATOMS: atom_id res chain seq x y z
N MET A 1 2.71 -26.81 14.57
CA MET A 1 1.68 -26.81 15.63
C MET A 1 2.29 -26.28 16.92
N ALA A 2 1.90 -25.08 17.34
CA ALA A 2 2.31 -24.52 18.63
C ALA A 2 1.62 -25.30 19.76
N LEU A 3 2.40 -25.99 20.58
CA LEU A 3 1.94 -26.75 21.74
C LEU A 3 1.32 -25.80 22.78
N GLY A 4 0.01 -25.87 22.98
CA GLY A 4 -0.67 -25.25 24.14
C GLY A 4 -1.71 -24.16 23.86
N SER A 5 -2.10 -23.90 22.61
CA SER A 5 -3.21 -22.98 22.32
C SER A 5 -4.56 -23.61 22.72
N PRO A 6 -5.47 -22.86 23.39
CA PRO A 6 -6.83 -23.34 23.66
C PRO A 6 -7.56 -23.70 22.36
N ARG A 7 -8.43 -24.72 22.41
CA ARG A 7 -9.14 -25.26 21.24
C ARG A 7 -10.17 -24.30 20.62
N ALA A 8 -10.62 -23.31 21.39
CA ALA A 8 -11.52 -22.25 20.95
C ALA A 8 -11.16 -20.95 21.70
N ILE A 9 -11.27 -19.81 21.01
CA ILE A 9 -11.13 -18.47 21.59
C ILE A 9 -12.37 -17.70 21.16
N GLU A 10 -13.16 -17.23 22.12
CA GLU A 10 -14.29 -16.33 21.84
C GLU A 10 -13.75 -14.92 21.62
N GLY A 11 -14.08 -14.35 20.46
CA GLY A 11 -13.71 -12.98 20.11
C GLY A 11 -14.53 -11.95 20.90
N PRO A 12 -14.16 -10.67 20.81
CA PRO A 12 -14.91 -9.60 21.45
C PRO A 12 -16.30 -9.45 20.83
N GLU A 13 -17.33 -9.21 21.64
CA GLU A 13 -18.67 -8.87 21.14
C GLU A 13 -18.65 -7.53 20.39
N ILE A 14 -19.11 -7.55 19.14
CA ILE A 14 -19.20 -6.36 18.29
C ILE A 14 -20.61 -5.77 18.39
N SER A 15 -20.69 -4.52 18.86
CA SER A 15 -21.94 -3.78 18.96
C SER A 15 -22.29 -3.13 17.64
N LEU A 16 -23.49 -3.43 17.11
CA LEU A 16 -24.02 -2.80 15.90
C LEU A 16 -24.70 -1.44 16.16
N SER A 17 -24.53 -0.87 17.35
CA SER A 17 -25.04 0.46 17.66
C SER A 17 -24.31 1.54 16.85
N PRO A 18 -25.02 2.48 16.21
CA PRO A 18 -24.40 3.61 15.53
C PRO A 18 -23.50 4.46 16.44
N LEU A 19 -23.74 4.45 17.76
CA LEU A 19 -22.92 5.18 18.73
C LEU A 19 -21.53 4.53 18.95
N ALA A 20 -21.36 3.26 18.58
CA ALA A 20 -20.07 2.57 18.66
C ALA A 20 -19.13 2.93 17.49
N LEU A 21 -19.68 3.43 16.37
CA LEU A 21 -18.93 3.72 15.15
C LEU A 21 -17.79 4.73 15.32
N PRO A 22 -17.94 5.84 16.05
CA PRO A 22 -16.83 6.76 16.29
C PRO A 22 -15.67 6.09 17.04
N TRP A 23 -15.98 5.21 18.01
CA TRP A 23 -14.97 4.48 18.75
C TRP A 23 -14.25 3.45 17.88
N TYR A 24 -14.99 2.68 17.10
CA TYR A 24 -14.41 1.73 16.14
C TYR A 24 -13.57 2.43 15.06
N ALA A 25 -14.01 3.59 14.57
CA ALA A 25 -13.22 4.43 13.68
C ALA A 25 -11.90 4.87 14.33
N CYS A 26 -11.92 5.31 15.60
CA CYS A 26 -10.70 5.67 16.31
C CYS A 26 -9.72 4.50 16.45
N LEU A 27 -10.20 3.29 16.75
CA LEU A 27 -9.35 2.09 16.85
C LEU A 27 -8.71 1.74 15.51
N SER A 28 -9.52 1.69 14.44
CA SER A 28 -9.06 1.40 13.08
C SER A 28 -8.03 2.44 12.59
N ILE A 29 -8.32 3.74 12.78
CA ILE A 29 -7.37 4.82 12.45
C ILE A 29 -6.11 4.73 13.31
N GLY A 30 -6.24 4.38 14.59
CA GLY A 30 -5.10 4.22 15.50
C GLY A 30 -4.13 3.14 15.05
N ARG A 31 -4.63 1.97 14.66
CA ARG A 31 -3.80 0.87 14.08
C ARG A 31 -3.12 1.30 12.78
N MET A 32 -3.88 1.93 11.89
CA MET A 32 -3.35 2.47 10.64
C MET A 32 -2.25 3.51 10.86
N ALA A 33 -2.45 4.43 11.81
CA ALA A 33 -1.48 5.47 12.14
C ALA A 33 -0.20 4.90 12.78
N ALA A 34 -0.33 3.92 13.69
CA ALA A 34 0.80 3.24 14.30
C ALA A 34 1.64 2.48 13.26
N ALA A 35 0.98 1.72 12.38
CA ALA A 35 1.62 1.03 11.28
C ALA A 35 2.30 2.02 10.32
N TYR A 36 1.62 3.11 9.95
CA TYR A 36 2.17 4.12 9.04
C TYR A 36 3.39 4.83 9.63
N ALA A 37 3.38 5.16 10.92
CA ALA A 37 4.54 5.74 11.59
C ALA A 37 5.75 4.79 11.56
N LEU A 38 5.51 3.48 11.80
CA LEU A 38 6.54 2.46 11.69
C LEU A 38 7.05 2.30 10.25
N SER A 39 6.15 2.29 9.27
CA SER A 39 6.47 2.20 7.84
C SER A 39 7.28 3.40 7.38
N MET A 40 6.91 4.62 7.78
CA MET A 40 7.65 5.84 7.45
C MET A 40 9.07 5.81 8.06
N ALA A 41 9.19 5.45 9.34
CA ALA A 41 10.48 5.34 9.99
C ALA A 41 11.38 4.28 9.32
N PHE A 42 10.81 3.10 9.03
CA PHE A 42 11.49 2.04 8.29
C PHE A 42 11.93 2.53 6.91
N SER A 43 11.03 3.15 6.14
CA SER A 43 11.31 3.61 4.77
C SER A 43 12.42 4.67 4.74
N LEU A 44 12.35 5.67 5.62
CA LEU A 44 13.37 6.72 5.70
C LEU A 44 14.74 6.15 6.01
N VAL A 45 14.84 5.19 6.94
CA VAL A 45 16.12 4.55 7.31
C VAL A 45 16.59 3.57 6.23
N TYR A 46 15.75 2.63 5.85
CA TYR A 46 16.07 1.55 4.91
C TYR A 46 16.41 2.09 3.53
N GLY A 47 15.56 2.96 2.98
CA GLY A 47 15.77 3.55 1.66
C GLY A 47 16.96 4.51 1.63
N TYR A 48 17.23 5.25 2.72
CA TYR A 48 18.42 6.11 2.80
C TYR A 48 19.71 5.30 2.80
N LEU A 49 19.76 4.20 3.57
CA LEU A 49 20.91 3.30 3.60
C LEU A 49 21.13 2.62 2.25
N ALA A 50 20.06 2.18 1.59
CA ALA A 50 20.10 1.59 0.26
C ALA A 50 20.61 2.59 -0.79
N ALA A 51 20.12 3.84 -0.80
CA ALA A 51 20.54 4.86 -1.74
C ALA A 51 21.98 5.37 -1.50
N SER A 52 22.39 5.47 -0.24
CA SER A 52 23.69 6.04 0.12
C SER A 52 24.85 5.07 -0.09
N ARG A 53 24.61 3.75 -0.03
CA ARG A 53 25.66 2.73 -0.04
C ARG A 53 25.43 1.70 -1.15
N ARG A 54 26.27 1.71 -2.19
CA ARG A 54 26.26 0.70 -3.28
C ARG A 54 26.26 -0.76 -2.80
N GLY A 55 26.92 -1.04 -1.67
CA GLY A 55 26.96 -2.38 -1.10
C GLY A 55 25.64 -2.77 -0.42
N ALA A 56 24.92 -1.80 0.14
CA ALA A 56 23.62 -2.01 0.75
C ALA A 56 22.53 -2.11 -0.33
N GLU A 57 22.59 -1.25 -1.35
CA GLU A 57 21.71 -1.26 -2.53
C GLU A 57 21.56 -2.65 -3.16
N ARG A 58 22.68 -3.32 -3.45
CA ARG A 58 22.73 -4.66 -4.08
C ARG A 58 22.04 -5.76 -3.28
N VAL A 59 21.70 -5.50 -2.02
CA VAL A 59 21.18 -6.49 -1.07
C VAL A 59 19.78 -6.11 -0.65
N MET A 60 19.65 -4.88 -0.17
CA MET A 60 18.43 -4.34 0.41
C MET A 60 17.33 -4.19 -0.64
N ILE A 61 17.66 -3.79 -1.88
CA ILE A 61 16.65 -3.64 -2.93
C ILE A 61 16.14 -5.01 -3.40
N PRO A 62 16.98 -5.99 -3.81
CA PRO A 62 16.48 -7.32 -4.16
C PRO A 62 15.75 -8.04 -3.02
N LEU A 63 16.20 -7.87 -1.77
CA LEU A 63 15.51 -8.42 -0.62
C LEU A 63 14.10 -7.83 -0.48
N LEU A 64 13.97 -6.51 -0.65
CA LEU A 64 12.68 -5.83 -0.58
C LEU A 64 11.77 -6.25 -1.74
N ASP A 65 12.33 -6.45 -2.95
CA ASP A 65 11.61 -7.00 -4.11
C ASP A 65 11.05 -8.42 -3.86
N ILE A 66 11.81 -9.27 -3.18
CA ILE A 66 11.34 -10.60 -2.79
C ILE A 66 10.24 -10.49 -1.73
N LEU A 67 10.46 -9.69 -0.68
CA LEU A 67 9.53 -9.55 0.43
C LEU A 67 8.17 -8.96 0.00
N GLN A 68 8.16 -7.99 -0.92
CA GLN A 68 6.91 -7.40 -1.41
C GLN A 68 6.07 -8.38 -2.24
N SER A 69 6.68 -9.44 -2.77
CA SER A 69 6.00 -10.43 -3.61
C SER A 69 5.25 -11.48 -2.79
N ILE A 70 5.49 -11.55 -1.47
CA ILE A 70 4.83 -12.51 -0.58
C ILE A 70 3.42 -11.98 -0.28
N PRO A 71 2.35 -12.76 -0.55
CA PRO A 71 1.00 -12.36 -0.18
C PRO A 71 0.89 -12.16 1.33
N LEU A 72 0.44 -10.97 1.73
CA LEU A 72 0.50 -10.49 3.11
C LEU A 72 -0.38 -11.34 4.04
N LEU A 73 -1.54 -11.76 3.54
CA LEU A 73 -2.51 -12.55 4.29
C LEU A 73 -2.04 -13.99 4.52
N SER A 74 -1.22 -14.56 3.63
CA SER A 74 -0.76 -15.94 3.76
C SER A 74 0.14 -16.16 4.97
N PHE A 75 0.83 -15.13 5.47
CA PHE A 75 1.70 -15.27 6.64
C PHE A 75 1.08 -14.70 7.94
N LEU A 76 -0.11 -14.10 7.87
CA LEU A 76 -0.80 -13.58 9.05
C LEU A 76 -0.99 -14.64 10.15
N PRO A 77 -1.46 -15.88 9.85
CA PRO A 77 -1.55 -16.94 10.86
C PRO A 77 -0.21 -17.21 11.54
N VAL A 78 0.88 -17.27 10.76
CA VAL A 78 2.22 -17.54 11.26
C VAL A 78 2.69 -16.44 12.21
N VAL A 79 2.51 -15.17 11.84
CA VAL A 79 2.88 -14.02 12.68
C VAL A 79 2.06 -14.01 13.96
N LEU A 80 0.75 -14.19 13.85
CA LEU A 80 -0.16 -14.19 14.99
C LEU A 80 0.17 -15.31 15.98
N LEU A 81 0.31 -16.55 15.50
CA LEU A 81 0.65 -17.70 16.34
C LEU A 81 2.03 -17.54 16.99
N SER A 82 2.98 -16.92 16.28
CA SER A 82 4.31 -16.62 16.83
C SER A 82 4.24 -15.62 17.97
N PHE A 83 3.45 -14.54 17.83
CA PHE A 83 3.24 -13.61 18.93
C PHE A 83 2.45 -14.25 20.08
N ARG A 84 1.43 -15.05 19.77
CA ARG A 84 0.61 -15.73 20.79
C ARG A 84 1.42 -16.69 21.66
N ALA A 85 2.50 -17.28 21.11
CA ALA A 85 3.39 -18.14 21.86
C ALA A 85 4.11 -17.40 23.00
N VAL A 86 4.23 -16.08 22.93
CA VAL A 86 4.98 -15.26 23.90
C VAL A 86 4.10 -14.21 24.60
N LEU A 87 2.99 -13.82 23.97
CA LEU A 87 2.13 -12.70 24.38
C LEU A 87 0.66 -13.15 24.59
N PRO A 88 -0.13 -12.39 25.38
CA PRO A 88 -1.57 -12.59 25.48
C PRO A 88 -2.28 -12.45 24.13
N ALA A 89 -3.40 -13.17 23.95
CA ALA A 89 -4.10 -13.26 22.66
C ALA A 89 -4.48 -11.90 22.07
N GLY A 90 -5.07 -11.00 22.87
CA GLY A 90 -5.44 -9.66 22.40
C GLY A 90 -4.24 -8.83 21.94
N VAL A 91 -3.15 -8.82 22.71
CA VAL A 91 -1.92 -8.10 22.33
C VAL A 91 -1.26 -8.71 21.10
N ALA A 92 -1.27 -10.04 20.99
CA ALA A 92 -0.76 -10.73 19.82
C ALA A 92 -1.54 -10.38 18.55
N ALA A 93 -2.87 -10.33 18.63
CA ALA A 93 -3.75 -9.93 17.53
C ALA A 93 -3.51 -8.46 17.12
N GLU A 94 -3.42 -7.54 18.08
CA GLU A 94 -3.12 -6.13 17.83
C GLU A 94 -1.75 -5.97 17.13
N LEU A 95 -0.70 -6.60 17.64
CA LEU A 95 0.63 -6.53 17.02
C LEU A 95 0.69 -7.20 15.65
N ALA A 96 0.02 -8.34 15.46
CA ALA A 96 -0.07 -9.00 14.17
C ALA A 96 -0.78 -8.11 13.14
N SER A 97 -1.85 -7.43 13.54
CA SER A 97 -2.56 -6.46 12.69
C SER A 97 -1.65 -5.30 12.27
N ILE A 98 -0.87 -4.74 13.21
CA ILE A 98 0.07 -3.66 12.93
C ILE A 98 1.17 -4.15 11.99
N VAL A 99 1.71 -5.34 12.18
CA VAL A 99 2.72 -5.93 11.28
C VAL A 99 2.17 -6.14 9.87
N LEU A 100 0.92 -6.62 9.75
CA LEU A 100 0.26 -6.79 8.47
C LEU A 100 0.05 -5.45 7.74
N ILE A 101 -0.44 -4.44 8.45
CA ILE A 101 -0.65 -3.11 7.84
C ILE A 101 0.70 -2.47 7.51
N PHE A 102 1.68 -2.55 8.41
CA PHE A 102 3.04 -2.04 8.23
C PHE A 102 3.68 -2.58 6.96
N THR A 103 3.62 -3.90 6.76
CA THR A 103 4.21 -4.56 5.61
C THR A 103 3.53 -4.11 4.32
N SER A 104 2.20 -3.92 4.31
CA SER A 104 1.52 -3.39 3.13
C SER A 104 1.92 -1.94 2.77
N GLN A 105 2.28 -1.13 3.76
CA GLN A 105 2.63 0.29 3.57
C GLN A 105 4.12 0.54 3.30
N ALA A 106 5.00 -0.28 3.88
CA ALA A 106 6.43 -0.03 3.90
C ALA A 106 7.07 -0.12 2.51
N TRP A 107 6.60 -1.01 1.64
CA TRP A 107 7.24 -1.27 0.34
C TRP A 107 7.23 -0.04 -0.56
N ASN A 108 6.02 0.49 -0.81
CA ASN A 108 5.83 1.62 -1.72
C ASN A 108 6.53 2.90 -1.21
N LEU A 109 6.43 3.17 0.10
CA LEU A 109 7.14 4.29 0.73
C LEU A 109 8.66 4.18 0.60
N THR A 110 9.21 2.98 0.76
CA THR A 110 10.65 2.75 0.71
C THR A 110 11.19 2.93 -0.71
N PHE A 111 10.50 2.39 -1.72
CA PHE A 111 10.88 2.60 -3.12
C PHE A 111 10.74 4.06 -3.54
N ALA A 112 9.66 4.73 -3.13
CA ALA A 112 9.47 6.15 -3.42
C ALA A 112 10.60 7.02 -2.85
N TRP A 113 10.99 6.78 -1.59
CA TRP A 113 12.12 7.45 -0.95
C TRP A 113 13.44 7.16 -1.66
N TYR A 114 13.74 5.87 -1.87
CA TYR A 114 14.97 5.42 -2.54
C TYR A 114 15.12 6.03 -3.94
N GLN A 115 14.08 5.95 -4.78
CA GLN A 115 14.09 6.50 -6.13
C GLN A 115 14.24 8.02 -6.12
N SER A 116 13.55 8.71 -5.20
CA SER A 116 13.67 10.17 -5.06
C SER A 116 15.09 10.61 -4.71
N LEU A 117 15.81 9.84 -3.89
CA LEU A 117 17.20 10.12 -3.57
C LEU A 117 18.14 9.95 -4.78
N LEU A 118 17.87 8.96 -5.64
CA LEU A 118 18.68 8.70 -6.84
C LEU A 118 18.48 9.75 -7.93
N THR A 119 17.28 10.35 -8.01
CA THR A 119 16.94 11.37 -9.00
C THR A 119 17.39 12.77 -8.62
N ILE A 120 17.99 12.97 -7.44
CA ILE A 120 18.55 14.28 -7.05
C ILE A 120 19.62 14.72 -8.07
N PRO A 121 19.46 15.91 -8.69
CA PRO A 121 20.42 16.48 -9.62
C PRO A 121 21.85 16.49 -9.06
N ARG A 122 22.83 16.25 -9.94
CA ARG A 122 24.23 16.12 -9.54
C ARG A 122 24.78 17.43 -8.98
N GLU A 123 24.31 18.55 -9.51
CA GLU A 123 24.69 19.92 -9.17
C GLU A 123 24.35 20.22 -7.70
N LEU A 124 23.16 19.83 -7.24
CA LEU A 124 22.74 20.02 -5.85
C LEU A 124 23.59 19.18 -4.90
N ARG A 125 23.94 17.96 -5.30
CA ARG A 125 24.84 17.09 -4.52
C ARG A 125 26.25 17.67 -4.45
N GLU A 126 26.79 18.17 -5.55
CA GLU A 126 28.12 18.80 -5.59
C GLU A 126 28.15 20.09 -4.76
N ALA A 127 27.13 20.95 -4.88
CA ALA A 127 27.00 22.15 -4.06
C ALA A 127 26.99 21.81 -2.56
N SER A 128 26.24 20.79 -2.13
CA SER A 128 26.21 20.36 -0.73
C SER A 128 27.57 19.89 -0.22
N ARG A 129 28.38 19.27 -1.09
CA ARG A 129 29.73 18.79 -0.78
C ARG A 129 30.72 19.95 -0.67
N ILE A 130 30.65 20.92 -1.58
CA ILE A 130 31.49 22.13 -1.57
C ILE A 130 31.21 22.95 -0.30
N LEU A 131 29.93 23.11 0.04
CA LEU A 131 29.48 23.81 1.25
C LEU A 131 29.73 23.02 2.55
N ARG A 132 30.28 21.80 2.46
CA ARG A 132 30.55 20.91 3.61
C ARG A 132 29.34 20.75 4.54
N ILE A 133 28.14 20.68 3.96
CA ILE A 133 26.90 20.54 4.72
C ILE A 133 26.92 19.21 5.45
N SER A 134 26.56 19.22 6.74
CA SER A 134 26.49 17.99 7.54
C SER A 134 25.44 17.02 6.97
N PRO A 135 25.63 15.70 7.09
CA PRO A 135 24.65 14.71 6.59
C PRO A 135 23.23 14.94 7.12
N TRP A 136 23.09 15.35 8.39
CA TRP A 136 21.78 15.69 8.97
C TRP A 136 21.11 16.88 8.29
N ILE A 137 21.85 17.99 8.11
CA ILE A 137 21.32 19.18 7.46
C ILE A 137 21.04 18.89 5.98
N ARG A 138 21.88 18.10 5.31
CA ARG A 138 21.64 17.65 3.93
C ARG A 138 20.36 16.82 3.83
N PHE A 139 20.18 15.85 4.73
CA PHE A 139 18.96 15.06 4.80
C PHE A 139 17.72 15.96 4.95
N ARG A 140 17.73 16.87 5.93
CA ARG A 140 16.57 17.69 6.26
C ARG A 140 16.28 18.81 5.26
N ARG A 141 17.31 19.43 4.66
CA ARG A 141 17.17 20.63 3.81
C ARG A 141 17.27 20.37 2.31
N LEU A 142 17.82 19.23 1.89
CA LEU A 142 17.93 18.87 0.48
C LEU A 142 17.13 17.60 0.18
N GLU A 143 17.43 16.50 0.85
CA GLU A 143 16.92 15.18 0.46
C GLU A 143 15.42 15.00 0.79
N LEU A 144 15.02 15.30 2.03
CA LEU A 144 13.63 15.18 2.48
C LEU A 144 12.69 16.15 1.72
N PRO A 145 13.04 17.44 1.52
CA PRO A 145 12.21 18.35 0.73
C PRO A 145 12.09 17.91 -0.74
N PHE A 146 13.19 17.46 -1.36
CA PHE A 146 13.17 16.99 -2.74
C PHE A 146 12.25 15.77 -2.92
N ALA A 147 12.25 14.84 -1.95
CA ALA A 147 11.36 13.68 -1.99
C ALA A 147 9.95 13.94 -1.46
N ALA A 148 9.65 15.13 -0.91
CA ALA A 148 8.42 15.37 -0.15
C ALA A 148 7.15 15.06 -0.95
N ILE A 149 7.06 15.53 -2.20
CA ILE A 149 5.91 15.28 -3.08
C ILE A 149 5.73 13.77 -3.31
N SER A 150 6.83 13.09 -3.67
CA SER A 150 6.82 11.64 -3.92
C SER A 150 6.43 10.86 -2.66
N LEU A 151 7.00 11.20 -1.50
CA LEU A 151 6.69 10.56 -0.22
C LEU A 151 5.23 10.77 0.19
N ILE A 152 4.69 11.98 0.06
CA ILE A 152 3.30 12.28 0.43
C ILE A 152 2.34 11.55 -0.51
N TRP A 153 2.56 11.60 -1.82
CA TRP A 153 1.74 10.86 -2.77
C TRP A 153 1.74 9.35 -2.51
N ASN A 154 2.93 8.79 -2.28
CA ASN A 154 3.06 7.36 -1.97
C ASN A 154 2.53 7.02 -0.57
N SER A 155 2.46 7.99 0.34
CA SER A 155 1.76 7.84 1.62
C SER A 155 0.26 7.69 1.45
N VAL A 156 -0.35 8.49 0.56
CA VAL A 156 -1.78 8.36 0.22
C VAL A 156 -2.06 6.97 -0.34
N MET A 157 -1.26 6.51 -1.30
CA MET A 157 -1.41 5.18 -1.89
C MET A 157 -1.21 4.06 -0.88
N SER A 158 -0.19 4.17 -0.03
CA SER A 158 0.08 3.18 1.03
C SER A 158 -1.02 3.15 2.07
N TRP A 159 -1.56 4.31 2.46
CA TRP A 159 -2.69 4.40 3.37
C TRP A 159 -3.95 3.78 2.74
N SER A 160 -4.22 4.07 1.47
CA SER A 160 -5.34 3.46 0.75
C SER A 160 -5.23 1.92 0.72
N GLY A 161 -4.05 1.39 0.38
CA GLY A 161 -3.79 -0.05 0.43
C GLY A 161 -3.89 -0.63 1.84
N GLY A 162 -3.48 0.13 2.86
CA GLY A 162 -3.56 -0.28 4.27
C GLY A 162 -4.99 -0.54 4.75
N TRP A 163 -6.00 0.14 4.19
CA TRP A 163 -7.40 -0.16 4.51
C TRP A 163 -7.81 -1.59 4.17
N PHE A 164 -7.30 -2.14 3.06
CA PHE A 164 -7.57 -3.53 2.67
C PHE A 164 -7.11 -4.50 3.75
N PHE A 165 -5.88 -4.33 4.22
CA PHE A 165 -5.25 -5.21 5.22
C PHE A 165 -5.77 -4.96 6.64
N LEU A 166 -6.11 -3.72 6.98
CA LEU A 166 -6.78 -3.39 8.24
C LEU A 166 -8.09 -4.16 8.38
N MET A 167 -8.94 -4.09 7.35
CA MET A 167 -10.22 -4.80 7.33
C MET A 167 -10.00 -6.31 7.49
N ALA A 168 -9.06 -6.88 6.73
CA ALA A 168 -8.74 -8.31 6.80
C ALA A 168 -8.20 -8.71 8.18
N ALA A 169 -7.40 -7.87 8.84
CA ALA A 169 -6.90 -8.13 10.18
C ALA A 169 -7.99 -8.03 11.26
N GLU A 170 -8.94 -7.09 11.13
CA GLU A 170 -10.02 -6.91 12.09
C GLU A 170 -11.06 -8.03 12.04
N ILE A 171 -11.22 -8.69 10.89
CA ILE A 171 -12.16 -9.81 10.70
C ILE A 171 -11.49 -11.19 10.83
N PHE A 172 -10.20 -11.24 11.15
CA PHE A 172 -9.44 -12.48 11.08
C PHE A 172 -9.86 -13.50 12.13
N SER A 173 -10.13 -14.73 11.68
CA SER A 173 -10.39 -15.91 12.51
C SER A 173 -9.59 -17.10 11.99
N LEU A 174 -9.21 -18.02 12.87
CA LEU A 174 -8.45 -19.22 12.54
C LEU A 174 -9.15 -20.46 13.09
N GLY A 175 -9.92 -21.16 12.24
CA GLY A 175 -10.82 -22.23 12.67
C GLY A 175 -11.77 -21.76 13.77
N GLU A 176 -11.76 -22.45 14.92
CA GLU A 176 -12.56 -22.12 16.11
C GLU A 176 -11.95 -21.00 16.97
N MET A 177 -10.80 -20.44 16.58
CA MET A 177 -10.16 -19.33 17.30
C MET A 177 -10.54 -18.00 16.64
N ASP A 178 -11.40 -17.25 17.31
CA ASP A 178 -11.80 -15.91 16.89
C ASP A 178 -10.77 -14.89 17.41
N PHE A 179 -10.00 -14.33 16.49
CA PHE A 179 -8.99 -13.29 16.75
C PHE A 179 -9.43 -11.91 16.26
N ARG A 180 -10.74 -11.73 16.00
CA ARG A 180 -11.29 -10.47 15.53
C ARG A 180 -10.95 -9.33 16.48
N LEU A 181 -10.69 -8.15 15.91
CA LEU A 181 -10.38 -6.93 16.64
C LEU A 181 -11.53 -5.94 16.51
N PRO A 182 -11.91 -5.22 17.57
CA PRO A 182 -12.93 -4.19 17.48
C PRO A 182 -12.46 -3.07 16.55
N GLY A 183 -13.27 -2.76 15.55
CA GLY A 183 -12.95 -1.81 14.49
C GLY A 183 -14.03 -1.77 13.41
N LEU A 184 -13.85 -0.88 12.43
CA LEU A 184 -14.83 -0.68 11.35
C LEU A 184 -15.02 -1.95 10.51
N GLY A 185 -13.97 -2.77 10.35
CA GLY A 185 -14.04 -4.01 9.59
C GLY A 185 -14.85 -5.09 10.28
N ALA A 186 -14.58 -5.31 11.58
CA ALA A 186 -15.37 -6.24 12.38
C ALA A 186 -16.85 -5.81 12.46
N TYR A 187 -17.13 -4.51 12.58
CA TYR A 187 -18.49 -3.97 12.54
C TYR A 187 -19.21 -4.27 11.22
N LEU A 188 -18.57 -4.00 10.09
CA LEU A 188 -19.17 -4.24 8.76
C LEU A 188 -19.40 -5.74 8.50
N GLN A 189 -18.45 -6.58 8.93
CA GLN A 189 -18.57 -8.03 8.83
C GLN A 189 -19.73 -8.56 9.67
N GLU A 190 -19.83 -8.14 10.93
CA GLU A 190 -20.89 -8.56 11.83
C GLU A 190 -22.27 -8.08 11.34
N ALA A 191 -22.37 -6.84 10.85
CA ALA A 191 -23.60 -6.31 10.27
C ALA A 191 -24.05 -7.12 9.05
N ALA A 192 -23.12 -7.49 8.18
CA ALA A 192 -23.40 -8.32 7.01
C ALA A 192 -23.80 -9.75 7.39
N GLN A 193 -23.17 -10.36 8.40
CA GLN A 193 -23.53 -11.68 8.90
C GLN A 193 -24.94 -11.72 9.49
N ARG A 194 -25.37 -10.64 10.17
CA ARG A 194 -26.75 -10.51 10.68
C ARG A 194 -27.76 -10.06 9.62
N GLY A 195 -27.31 -9.73 8.41
CA GLY A 195 -28.16 -9.17 7.36
C GLY A 195 -28.73 -7.79 7.71
N ASP A 196 -28.13 -7.07 8.66
CA ASP A 196 -28.58 -5.76 9.12
C ASP A 196 -28.11 -4.68 8.14
N VAL A 197 -28.96 -4.43 7.14
CA VAL A 197 -28.70 -3.46 6.08
C VAL A 197 -28.52 -2.04 6.64
N GLU A 198 -29.24 -1.68 7.71
CA GLU A 198 -29.13 -0.36 8.33
C GLU A 198 -27.75 -0.18 8.97
N ALA A 199 -27.30 -1.17 9.75
CA ALA A 199 -25.97 -1.17 10.33
C ALA A 199 -24.88 -1.10 9.24
N ILE A 200 -25.01 -1.85 8.13
CA ILE A 200 -24.08 -1.77 6.98
C ILE A 200 -24.01 -0.34 6.43
N PHE A 201 -25.15 0.33 6.23
CA PHE A 201 -25.18 1.72 5.74
C PHE A 201 -24.45 2.67 6.68
N TRP A 202 -24.68 2.57 8.00
CA TRP A 202 -23.98 3.39 8.99
C TRP A 202 -22.47 3.12 9.03
N GLY A 203 -22.07 1.84 8.96
CA GLY A 203 -20.66 1.45 8.93
C GLY A 203 -19.93 1.96 7.69
N MET A 204 -20.54 1.78 6.51
CA MET A 204 -19.98 2.24 5.23
C MET A 204 -19.93 3.76 5.16
N GLY A 205 -21.00 4.44 5.61
CA GLY A 205 -21.06 5.89 5.69
C GLY A 205 -19.96 6.46 6.61
N THR A 206 -19.72 5.83 7.75
CA THR A 206 -18.64 6.21 8.67
C THR A 206 -17.26 6.00 8.03
N LEU A 207 -17.03 4.87 7.36
CA LEU A 207 -15.78 4.59 6.66
C LEU A 207 -15.50 5.64 5.57
N ILE A 208 -16.49 5.94 4.72
CA ILE A 208 -16.38 6.98 3.68
C ILE A 208 -16.12 8.35 4.31
N LEU A 209 -16.82 8.70 5.38
CA LEU A 209 -16.63 9.96 6.09
C LEU A 209 -15.20 10.09 6.63
N VAL A 210 -14.67 9.04 7.25
CA VAL A 210 -13.29 8.99 7.74
C VAL A 210 -12.29 9.16 6.60
N ILE A 211 -12.48 8.46 5.50
CA ILE A 211 -11.61 8.55 4.31
C ILE A 211 -11.61 9.98 3.75
N VAL A 212 -12.79 10.57 3.54
CA VAL A 212 -12.93 11.95 3.06
C VAL A 212 -12.32 12.94 4.05
N ALA A 213 -12.54 12.76 5.35
CA ALA A 213 -11.94 13.61 6.38
C ALA A 213 -10.41 13.54 6.35
N LEU A 214 -9.81 12.36 6.23
CA LEU A 214 -8.36 12.20 6.11
C LEU A 214 -7.81 12.84 4.81
N ASP A 215 -8.50 12.65 3.68
CA ASP A 215 -8.14 13.29 2.41
C ASP A 215 -8.12 14.82 2.54
N GLN A 216 -9.19 15.40 3.08
CA GLN A 216 -9.34 16.86 3.18
C GLN A 216 -8.46 17.50 4.26
N LEU A 217 -8.28 16.84 5.40
CA LEU A 217 -7.62 17.41 6.58
C LEU A 217 -6.13 17.08 6.65
N VAL A 218 -5.70 15.95 6.07
CA VAL A 218 -4.31 15.48 6.15
C VAL A 218 -3.65 15.52 4.78
N TRP A 219 -4.19 14.81 3.78
CA TRP A 219 -3.47 14.57 2.53
C TRP A 219 -3.44 15.78 1.60
N ARG A 220 -4.59 16.41 1.31
CA ARG A 220 -4.65 17.60 0.45
C ARG A 220 -3.80 18.77 0.96
N PRO A 221 -3.82 19.11 2.27
CA PRO A 221 -2.96 20.17 2.78
C PRO A 221 -1.47 19.84 2.66
N LEU A 222 -1.07 18.59 2.92
CA LEU A 222 0.31 18.15 2.76
C LEU A 222 0.77 18.22 1.30
N LEU A 223 -0.08 17.82 0.35
CA LEU A 223 0.22 17.92 -1.08
C LEU A 223 0.36 19.38 -1.54
N ALA A 224 -0.57 20.26 -1.14
CA ALA A 224 -0.49 21.70 -1.44
C ALA A 224 0.77 22.35 -0.84
N TRP A 225 1.16 21.92 0.38
CA TRP A 225 2.41 22.35 1.01
C TRP A 225 3.65 21.85 0.27
N ALA A 226 3.63 20.61 -0.24
CA ALA A 226 4.78 19.98 -0.88
C ALA A 226 5.07 20.54 -2.27
N ASP A 227 4.07 21.11 -2.95
CA ASP A 227 4.18 21.69 -4.28
C ASP A 227 5.31 22.74 -4.39
N ARG A 228 5.61 23.45 -3.30
CA ARG A 228 6.72 24.42 -3.24
C ARG A 228 8.12 23.81 -3.45
N PHE A 229 8.25 22.49 -3.35
CA PHE A 229 9.51 21.76 -3.55
C PHE A 229 9.64 21.18 -4.95
N LYS A 230 8.61 21.36 -5.80
CA LYS A 230 8.62 20.88 -7.18
C LYS A 230 9.67 21.64 -7.99
N VAL A 231 10.63 20.90 -8.54
CA VAL A 231 11.70 21.46 -9.38
C VAL A 231 11.23 21.37 -10.83
N GLU A 232 10.60 22.44 -11.33
CA GLU A 232 10.19 22.55 -12.73
C GLU A 232 11.04 23.56 -13.49
N MET A 233 11.47 23.18 -14.70
CA MET A 233 12.28 24.00 -15.61
C MET A 233 11.41 24.80 -16.59
N VAL A 234 10.07 24.67 -16.52
CA VAL A 234 9.09 25.28 -17.42
C VAL A 234 7.95 25.85 -16.56
N GLU A 235 7.33 26.95 -17.03
CA GLU A 235 6.16 27.58 -16.38
C GLU A 235 5.05 26.55 -16.11
N ALA A 236 4.70 26.39 -14.83
CA ALA A 236 3.77 25.39 -14.35
C ALA A 236 2.31 25.85 -14.46
N GLU A 237 1.39 24.89 -14.58
CA GLU A 237 -0.05 25.09 -14.32
C GLU A 237 -0.29 25.71 -12.92
N PRO A 238 -1.43 26.39 -12.70
CA PRO A 238 -1.72 27.01 -11.40
C PRO A 238 -1.60 25.99 -10.25
N PRO A 239 -1.00 26.39 -9.11
CA PRO A 239 -0.70 25.47 -8.02
C PRO A 239 -1.97 24.83 -7.45
N PRO A 240 -1.90 23.56 -6.98
CA PRO A 240 -3.02 22.90 -6.32
C PRO A 240 -3.46 23.69 -5.07
N SER A 241 -4.76 23.99 -4.97
CA SER A 241 -5.34 24.73 -3.85
C SER A 241 -5.95 23.80 -2.79
N SER A 242 -5.86 24.18 -1.51
CA SER A 242 -6.47 23.46 -0.39
C SER A 242 -6.98 24.44 0.65
N TRP A 243 -8.30 24.42 0.90
CA TRP A 243 -8.95 25.30 1.87
C TRP A 243 -8.37 25.15 3.28
N CYS A 244 -8.05 23.91 3.69
CA CYS A 244 -7.51 23.61 5.01
C CYS A 244 -6.07 24.12 5.13
N TYR A 245 -5.26 23.96 4.07
CA TYR A 245 -3.93 24.56 4.02
C TYR A 245 -3.99 26.09 4.11
N ASP A 246 -4.88 26.72 3.36
CA ASP A 246 -5.05 28.18 3.37
C ASP A 246 -5.53 28.68 4.74
N ALA A 247 -6.45 27.95 5.37
CA ALA A 247 -6.92 28.26 6.73
C ALA A 247 -5.80 28.12 7.77
N LEU A 248 -4.98 27.06 7.69
CA LEU A 248 -3.84 26.85 8.58
C LEU A 248 -2.76 27.92 8.37
N ARG A 249 -2.42 28.24 7.12
CA ARG A 249 -1.41 29.25 6.77
C ARG A 249 -1.82 30.65 7.22
N ASN A 250 -3.10 30.99 7.09
CA ASN A 250 -3.62 32.31 7.46
C ASN A 250 -3.99 32.40 8.96
N SER A 251 -3.93 31.28 9.69
CA SER A 251 -4.20 31.25 11.14
C SER A 251 -3.05 31.88 11.94
N ARG A 252 -3.37 32.92 12.71
CA ARG A 252 -2.42 33.55 13.65
C ARG A 252 -1.93 32.59 14.72
N VAL A 253 -2.76 31.61 15.11
CA VAL A 253 -2.40 30.59 16.11
C VAL A 253 -1.38 29.61 15.54
N ALA A 254 -1.57 29.18 14.30
CA ALA A 254 -0.60 28.30 13.62
C ALA A 254 0.74 29.01 13.39
N GLY A 255 0.70 30.29 13.00
CA GLY A 255 1.90 31.14 12.90
C GLY A 255 2.63 31.28 14.24
N TRP A 256 1.90 31.59 15.31
CA TRP A 256 2.46 31.70 16.67
C TRP A 256 3.10 30.39 17.15
N PHE A 257 2.41 29.25 16.96
CA PHE A 257 2.94 27.94 17.34
C PHE A 257 4.19 27.58 16.54
N GLY A 258 4.17 27.84 15.22
CA GLY A 258 5.28 27.60 14.33
C GLY A 258 6.53 28.41 14.70
N GLU A 259 6.36 29.71 14.95
CA GLU A 259 7.50 30.59 15.25
C GLU A 259 8.01 30.44 16.68
N LYS A 260 7.11 30.27 17.66
CA LYS A 260 7.48 30.35 19.07
C LYS A 260 7.80 29.00 19.71
N LEU A 261 7.21 27.91 19.21
CA LEU A 261 7.42 26.57 19.75
C LEU A 261 8.20 25.69 18.76
N TRP A 262 7.76 25.64 17.50
CA TRP A 262 8.27 24.66 16.53
C TRP A 262 9.66 25.00 16.00
N ARG A 263 9.90 26.26 15.57
CA ARG A 263 11.21 26.72 15.08
C ARG A 263 12.35 26.56 16.10
N PRO A 264 12.28 27.10 17.33
CA PRO A 264 13.38 27.00 18.27
C PRO A 264 13.66 25.56 18.69
N PHE A 265 12.63 24.72 18.82
CA PHE A 265 12.79 23.29 19.08
C PHE A 265 13.56 22.59 17.96
N LEU A 266 13.16 22.84 16.72
CA LEU A 266 13.79 22.25 15.54
C LEU A 266 15.21 22.76 15.28
N GLU A 267 15.49 24.02 15.63
CA GLU A 267 16.84 24.61 15.57
C GLU A 267 17.75 23.96 16.61
N GLY A 268 17.26 23.73 17.83
CA GLY A 268 18.00 23.00 18.86
C GLY A 268 18.33 21.55 18.46
N ILE A 269 17.41 20.86 17.78
CA ILE A 269 17.68 19.53 17.19
C ILE A 269 18.74 19.62 16.08
N ASP A 270 18.66 20.62 15.20
CA ASP A 270 19.62 20.82 14.11
C ASP A 270 21.03 21.09 14.65
N GLU A 271 21.16 21.94 15.66
CA GLU A 271 22.44 22.20 16.32
C GLU A 271 22.99 20.93 16.96
N THR A 272 22.17 20.22 17.74
CA THR A 272 22.59 18.99 18.43
C THR A 272 23.02 17.90 17.45
N LEU A 273 22.19 17.59 16.45
CA LEU A 273 22.46 16.51 15.49
C LEU A 273 23.56 16.86 14.50
N SER A 274 23.75 18.14 14.15
CA SER A 274 24.87 18.55 13.31
C SER A 274 26.23 18.37 14.00
N VAL A 275 26.28 18.45 15.32
CA VAL A 275 27.47 18.12 16.14
C VAL A 275 27.70 16.62 16.19
N PHE A 276 26.65 15.81 16.37
CA PHE A 276 26.76 14.34 16.40
C PHE A 276 27.11 13.72 15.04
N PHE A 277 26.67 14.34 13.95
CA PHE A 277 26.94 13.90 12.58
C PHE A 277 27.72 14.97 11.80
N PRO A 278 29.00 15.22 12.14
CA PRO A 278 29.81 16.21 11.44
C PRO A 278 30.10 15.75 10.00
N TYR A 279 30.33 16.72 9.12
CA TYR A 279 30.83 16.42 7.76
C TYR A 279 32.16 15.66 7.87
N ARG A 280 32.16 14.39 7.43
CA ARG A 280 33.35 13.54 7.35
C ARG A 280 33.61 13.22 5.89
N GLU A 281 34.82 13.52 5.42
CA GLU A 281 35.31 12.93 4.18
C GLU A 281 35.39 11.42 4.38
N GLU A 282 34.64 10.64 3.59
CA GLU A 282 34.62 9.19 3.68
C GLU A 282 36.04 8.62 3.47
N LYS A 283 36.69 8.20 4.55
CA LYS A 283 37.97 7.49 4.47
C LYS A 283 37.75 6.09 3.88
N LYS A 284 38.57 5.73 2.88
CA LYS A 284 38.57 4.42 2.19
C LYS A 284 38.61 3.19 3.13
N GLU A 285 39.08 3.33 4.37
CA GLU A 285 39.20 2.22 5.34
C GLU A 285 37.88 1.78 5.99
N GLU A 286 36.94 2.70 6.29
CA GLU A 286 35.63 2.35 6.86
C GLU A 286 34.80 1.49 5.88
N ARG A 287 35.01 1.70 4.57
CA ARG A 287 34.41 0.92 3.48
C ARG A 287 34.81 -0.57 3.52
N LYS A 288 36.02 -0.91 3.99
CA LYS A 288 36.48 -2.31 4.12
C LYS A 288 35.85 -3.04 5.33
N ARG A 289 35.62 -2.35 6.44
CA ARG A 289 35.04 -2.95 7.67
C ARG A 289 33.53 -3.16 7.53
N ALA A 290 32.82 -2.16 6.97
CA ALA A 290 31.41 -2.29 6.62
C ALA A 290 31.17 -3.39 5.58
N GLY A 291 32.07 -3.53 4.59
CA GLY A 291 32.01 -4.62 3.60
C GLY A 291 32.12 -6.01 4.22
N ARG A 292 32.95 -6.22 5.25
CA ARG A 292 33.06 -7.51 5.94
C ARG A 292 31.83 -7.85 6.77
N LEU A 293 31.27 -6.88 7.50
CA LEU A 293 30.03 -7.10 8.25
C LEU A 293 28.86 -7.40 7.32
N LEU A 294 28.75 -6.65 6.21
CA LEU A 294 27.74 -6.91 5.17
C LEU A 294 27.89 -8.31 4.56
N MET A 295 29.13 -8.75 4.26
CA MET A 295 29.39 -10.11 3.78
C MET A 295 29.01 -11.17 4.80
N PHE A 296 29.32 -10.95 6.09
CA PHE A 296 28.93 -11.88 7.17
C PHE A 296 27.40 -11.98 7.30
N LEU A 297 26.70 -10.85 7.32
CA LEU A 297 25.24 -10.82 7.34
C LEU A 297 24.65 -11.48 6.08
N TRP A 298 25.30 -11.33 4.93
CA TRP A 298 24.92 -12.01 3.70
C TRP A 298 25.05 -13.52 3.80
N THR A 299 26.21 -13.99 4.28
CA THR A 299 26.46 -15.42 4.45
C THR A 299 25.47 -16.03 5.45
N LEU A 300 25.16 -15.32 6.54
CA LEU A 300 24.19 -15.75 7.52
C LEU A 300 22.77 -15.79 6.94
N SER A 301 22.37 -14.74 6.22
CA SER A 301 21.05 -14.67 5.56
C SER A 301 20.89 -15.77 4.50
N LEU A 302 21.94 -16.01 3.71
CA LEU A 302 21.96 -17.09 2.73
C LEU A 302 21.83 -18.46 3.39
N ILE A 303 22.53 -18.70 4.50
CA ILE A 303 22.41 -19.94 5.28
C ILE A 303 20.98 -20.12 5.78
N VAL A 304 20.35 -19.08 6.33
CA VAL A 304 18.97 -19.13 6.81
C VAL A 304 17.99 -19.43 5.67
N ILE A 305 18.15 -18.77 4.52
CA ILE A 305 17.31 -19.01 3.33
C ILE A 305 17.49 -20.43 2.82
N LEU A 306 18.73 -20.94 2.72
CA LEU A 306 18.99 -22.30 2.28
C LEU A 306 18.44 -23.34 3.27
N LEU A 307 18.54 -23.10 4.58
CA LEU A 307 17.91 -23.93 5.60
C LEU A 307 16.38 -23.92 5.50
N GLY A 308 15.79 -22.74 5.28
CA GLY A 308 14.37 -22.57 5.06
C GLY A 308 13.90 -23.32 3.80
N ALA A 309 14.62 -23.16 2.69
CA ALA A 309 14.36 -23.84 1.42
C ALA A 309 14.52 -25.36 1.55
N PHE A 310 15.54 -25.82 2.27
CA PHE A 310 15.74 -27.26 2.54
C PHE A 310 14.58 -27.84 3.38
N ARG A 311 14.17 -27.14 4.45
CA ARG A 311 13.01 -27.54 5.26
C ARG A 311 11.72 -27.56 4.45
N ALA A 312 11.49 -26.52 3.64
CA ALA A 312 10.33 -26.45 2.75
C ALA A 312 10.34 -27.59 1.73
N ALA A 313 11.48 -27.86 1.08
CA ALA A 313 11.63 -28.96 0.14
C ALA A 313 11.39 -30.32 0.80
N HIS A 314 11.89 -30.53 2.02
CA HIS A 314 11.63 -31.74 2.79
C HIS A 314 10.14 -31.87 3.17
N MET A 315 9.46 -30.78 3.51
CA MET A 315 8.00 -30.79 3.76
C MET A 315 7.22 -31.12 2.48
N MET A 316 7.62 -30.53 1.35
CA MET A 316 6.98 -30.75 0.05
C MET A 316 7.21 -32.16 -0.49
N ALA A 317 8.36 -32.78 -0.19
CA ALA A 317 8.66 -34.16 -0.53
C ALA A 317 7.76 -35.18 0.21
N GLY A 318 7.11 -34.76 1.30
CA GLY A 318 6.13 -35.57 2.01
C GLY A 318 4.70 -35.49 1.47
N LEU A 319 4.44 -34.66 0.45
CA LEU A 319 3.10 -34.50 -0.12
C LEU A 319 2.78 -35.58 -1.16
N ASP A 320 1.55 -36.09 -1.12
CA ASP A 320 1.06 -37.07 -2.08
C ASP A 320 0.73 -36.43 -3.45
N VAL A 321 0.69 -37.24 -4.51
CA VAL A 321 0.38 -36.81 -5.89
C VAL A 321 -1.00 -36.15 -5.97
N VAL A 322 -1.96 -36.60 -5.15
CA VAL A 322 -3.29 -35.99 -5.05
C VAL A 322 -3.21 -34.54 -4.57
N GLN A 323 -2.43 -34.27 -3.52
CA GLN A 323 -2.25 -32.92 -2.96
C GLN A 323 -1.55 -32.01 -3.97
N TRP A 324 -0.56 -32.52 -4.70
CA TRP A 324 0.09 -31.79 -5.79
C TRP A 324 -0.87 -31.41 -6.92
N THR A 325 -1.78 -32.32 -7.26
CA THR A 325 -2.80 -32.09 -8.28
C THR A 325 -3.80 -31.02 -7.81
N GLU A 326 -4.22 -31.09 -6.56
CA GLU A 326 -5.10 -30.10 -5.92
C GLU A 326 -4.49 -28.69 -5.90
N ILE A 327 -3.21 -28.57 -5.52
CA ILE A 327 -2.46 -27.30 -5.59
C ILE A 327 -2.42 -26.78 -7.03
N GLY A 328 -2.13 -27.64 -8.01
CA GLY A 328 -2.05 -27.27 -9.43
C GLY A 328 -3.38 -26.76 -9.98
N ILE A 329 -4.49 -27.45 -9.69
CA ILE A 329 -5.84 -27.04 -10.10
C ILE A 329 -6.23 -25.72 -9.44
N SER A 330 -5.98 -25.59 -8.14
CA SER A 330 -6.29 -24.39 -7.36
C SER A 330 -5.50 -23.18 -7.83
N LEU A 331 -4.21 -23.35 -8.11
CA LEU A 331 -3.37 -22.31 -8.71
C LEU A 331 -3.90 -21.89 -10.09
N GLY A 332 -4.27 -22.85 -10.94
CA GLY A 332 -4.83 -22.58 -12.27
C GLY A 332 -6.15 -21.82 -12.20
N ALA A 333 -7.04 -22.19 -11.27
CA ALA A 333 -8.31 -21.52 -11.05
C ALA A 333 -8.12 -20.06 -10.60
N THR A 334 -7.27 -19.82 -9.59
CA THR A 334 -6.94 -18.46 -9.14
C THR A 334 -6.28 -17.65 -10.26
N LEU A 335 -5.31 -18.22 -10.98
CA LEU A 335 -4.66 -17.55 -12.11
C LEU A 335 -5.67 -17.11 -13.18
N LEU A 336 -6.63 -17.97 -13.52
CA LEU A 336 -7.68 -17.63 -14.49
C LEU A 336 -8.52 -16.44 -14.02
N ARG A 337 -8.91 -16.41 -12.73
CA ARG A 337 -9.65 -15.28 -12.14
C ARG A 337 -8.83 -13.99 -12.15
N VAL A 338 -7.55 -14.07 -11.79
CA VAL A 338 -6.62 -12.93 -11.83
C VAL A 338 -6.52 -12.36 -13.24
N VAL A 339 -6.31 -13.22 -14.25
CA VAL A 339 -6.24 -12.80 -15.66
C VAL A 339 -7.57 -12.21 -16.13
N ALA A 340 -8.70 -12.81 -15.76
CA ALA A 340 -10.02 -12.30 -16.09
C ALA A 340 -10.26 -10.91 -15.48
N ALA A 341 -9.95 -10.73 -14.19
CA ALA A 341 -10.07 -9.44 -13.50
C ALA A 341 -9.19 -8.36 -14.15
N LEU A 342 -7.94 -8.69 -14.48
CA LEU A 342 -7.03 -7.76 -15.18
C LEU A 342 -7.51 -7.41 -16.58
N ALA A 343 -8.05 -8.37 -17.33
CA ALA A 343 -8.59 -8.14 -18.67
C ALA A 343 -9.81 -7.21 -18.62
N ILE A 344 -10.74 -7.46 -17.69
CA ILE A 344 -11.93 -6.62 -17.47
C ILE A 344 -11.52 -5.22 -17.03
N ALA A 345 -10.59 -5.12 -16.06
CA ALA A 345 -10.06 -3.84 -15.60
C ALA A 345 -9.43 -3.06 -16.75
N LEU A 346 -8.54 -3.67 -17.52
CA LEU A 346 -7.87 -3.01 -18.65
C LEU A 346 -8.88 -2.54 -19.71
N ALA A 347 -9.90 -3.34 -20.01
CA ALA A 347 -10.89 -3.04 -21.04
C ALA A 347 -11.62 -1.71 -20.80
N TRP A 348 -11.93 -1.36 -19.54
CA TRP A 348 -12.62 -0.10 -19.22
C TRP A 348 -11.65 1.00 -18.76
N THR A 349 -10.60 0.67 -18.01
CA THR A 349 -9.64 1.66 -17.49
C THR A 349 -8.79 2.27 -18.58
N LEU A 350 -8.49 1.52 -19.65
CA LEU A 350 -7.73 2.06 -20.78
C LEU A 350 -8.46 3.21 -21.50
N PRO A 351 -9.71 3.06 -21.99
CA PRO A 351 -10.42 4.16 -22.62
C PRO A 351 -10.72 5.31 -21.65
N VAL A 352 -11.14 5.01 -20.42
CA VAL A 352 -11.47 6.04 -19.42
C VAL A 352 -10.22 6.81 -18.99
N GLY A 353 -9.12 6.11 -18.72
CA GLY A 353 -7.86 6.72 -18.33
C GLY A 353 -7.26 7.60 -19.42
N VAL A 354 -7.35 7.18 -20.69
CA VAL A 354 -6.95 8.03 -21.83
C VAL A 354 -7.84 9.25 -21.96
N ALA A 355 -9.16 9.10 -21.80
CA ALA A 355 -10.09 10.23 -21.85
C ALA A 355 -9.79 11.25 -20.74
N ILE A 356 -9.53 10.79 -19.51
CA ILE A 356 -9.16 11.64 -18.38
C ILE A 356 -7.80 12.32 -18.63
N GLY A 357 -6.76 11.55 -18.96
CA GLY A 357 -5.40 12.08 -19.10
C GLY A 357 -5.17 12.97 -20.33
N THR A 358 -6.08 12.97 -21.31
CA THR A 358 -6.01 13.87 -22.49
C THR A 358 -6.94 15.08 -22.41
N ASN A 359 -7.90 15.11 -21.48
CA ASN A 359 -8.88 16.19 -21.37
C ASN A 359 -8.86 16.83 -19.95
N PRO A 360 -8.30 18.05 -19.81
CA PRO A 360 -8.19 18.74 -18.51
C PRO A 360 -9.54 18.97 -17.82
N ARG A 361 -10.62 19.23 -18.58
CA ARG A 361 -11.95 19.45 -18.01
C ARG A 361 -12.53 18.16 -17.42
N LEU A 362 -12.30 17.04 -18.10
CA LEU A 362 -12.75 15.74 -17.63
C LEU A 362 -11.96 15.31 -16.38
N ALA A 363 -10.64 15.57 -16.38
CA ALA A 363 -9.79 15.32 -15.22
C ALA A 363 -10.25 16.09 -13.99
N ALA A 364 -10.55 17.39 -14.12
CA ALA A 364 -11.00 18.22 -13.01
C ALA A 364 -12.28 17.69 -12.32
N PHE A 365 -13.17 17.02 -13.07
CA PHE A 365 -14.42 16.46 -12.53
C PHE A 365 -14.30 15.00 -12.10
N LEU A 366 -13.73 14.12 -12.93
CA LEU A 366 -13.68 12.68 -12.67
C LEU A 366 -12.55 12.28 -11.72
N GLN A 367 -11.41 12.98 -11.72
CA GLN A 367 -10.26 12.57 -10.91
C GLN A 367 -10.57 12.59 -9.40
N PRO A 368 -11.27 13.61 -8.84
CA PRO A 368 -11.71 13.57 -7.45
C PRO A 368 -12.65 12.39 -7.14
N LEU A 369 -13.60 12.09 -8.02
CA LEU A 369 -14.54 10.98 -7.85
C LEU A 369 -13.82 9.63 -7.88
N VAL A 370 -12.88 9.46 -8.81
CA VAL A 370 -12.04 8.27 -8.94
C VAL A 370 -11.15 8.10 -7.71
N GLN A 371 -10.57 9.18 -7.17
CA GLN A 371 -9.76 9.13 -5.95
C GLN A 371 -10.58 8.66 -4.74
N ILE A 372 -11.79 9.20 -4.56
CA ILE A 372 -12.68 8.79 -3.48
C ILE A 372 -13.08 7.32 -3.67
N ALA A 373 -13.51 6.92 -4.86
CA ALA A 373 -13.90 5.54 -5.14
C ALA A 373 -12.73 4.55 -4.94
N ALA A 374 -11.52 4.93 -5.36
CA ALA A 374 -10.31 4.13 -5.20
C ALA A 374 -9.81 4.03 -3.76
N SER A 375 -10.23 4.97 -2.90
CA SER A 375 -9.85 4.98 -1.48
C SER A 375 -10.74 4.10 -0.60
N VAL A 376 -11.93 3.71 -1.09
CA VAL A 376 -12.80 2.77 -0.38
C VAL A 376 -12.22 1.35 -0.54
N PRO A 377 -11.85 0.67 0.55
CA PRO A 377 -11.30 -0.67 0.47
C PRO A 377 -12.34 -1.66 -0.08
N ALA A 378 -11.95 -2.43 -1.08
CA ALA A 378 -12.82 -3.44 -1.68
C ALA A 378 -13.31 -4.50 -0.67
N THR A 379 -12.49 -4.78 0.36
CA THR A 379 -12.85 -5.67 1.48
C THR A 379 -13.98 -5.14 2.34
N ALA A 380 -14.22 -3.83 2.41
CA ALA A 380 -15.38 -3.28 3.12
C ALA A 380 -16.68 -3.47 2.34
N LEU A 381 -16.60 -3.49 1.01
CA LEU A 381 -17.75 -3.72 0.14
C LEU A 381 -18.03 -5.21 -0.05
N PHE A 382 -17.03 -6.06 0.19
CA PHE A 382 -17.12 -7.49 -0.06
C PHE A 382 -18.25 -8.21 0.67
N PRO A 383 -18.53 -7.97 1.97
CA PRO A 383 -19.66 -8.63 2.64
C PRO A 383 -21.00 -8.31 1.97
N VAL A 384 -21.17 -7.08 1.47
CA VAL A 384 -22.36 -6.67 0.73
C VAL A 384 -22.44 -7.38 -0.63
N VAL A 385 -21.31 -7.49 -1.33
CA VAL A 385 -21.22 -8.22 -2.61
C VAL A 385 -21.60 -9.69 -2.42
N VAL A 386 -21.07 -10.35 -1.39
CA VAL A 386 -21.41 -11.75 -1.08
C VAL A 386 -22.88 -11.89 -0.69
N LEU A 387 -23.41 -11.02 0.17
CA LEU A 387 -24.84 -11.05 0.56
C LEU A 387 -25.78 -11.03 -0.65
N VAL A 388 -25.44 -10.25 -1.68
CA VAL A 388 -26.24 -10.13 -2.91
C VAL A 388 -26.02 -11.31 -3.85
N LEU A 389 -24.76 -11.69 -4.09
CA LEU A 389 -24.41 -12.66 -5.13
C LEU A 389 -24.47 -14.12 -4.68
N HIS A 390 -24.37 -14.41 -3.38
CA HIS A 390 -24.42 -15.78 -2.88
C HIS A 390 -25.72 -16.51 -3.25
N ARG A 391 -26.80 -15.77 -3.53
CA ARG A 391 -28.10 -16.32 -4.00
C ARG A 391 -28.10 -16.78 -5.46
N LEU A 392 -27.06 -16.46 -6.24
CA LEU A 392 -26.96 -16.80 -7.66
C LEU A 392 -26.06 -18.03 -7.88
N PRO A 393 -26.36 -18.88 -8.88
CA PRO A 393 -25.46 -19.98 -9.27
C PRO A 393 -24.12 -19.41 -9.77
N GLY A 394 -23.01 -19.86 -9.19
CA GLY A 394 -21.67 -19.28 -9.46
C GLY A 394 -21.40 -17.94 -8.77
N GLY A 395 -22.26 -17.54 -7.82
CA GLY A 395 -22.19 -16.27 -7.11
C GLY A 395 -20.86 -16.00 -6.42
N MET A 396 -20.23 -17.03 -5.82
CA MET A 396 -18.93 -16.89 -5.16
C MET A 396 -17.79 -16.60 -6.14
N ASP A 397 -17.76 -17.25 -7.31
CA ASP A 397 -16.76 -16.96 -8.34
C ASP A 397 -16.91 -15.53 -8.87
N MET A 398 -18.15 -15.07 -9.06
CA MET A 398 -18.43 -13.70 -9.46
C MET A 398 -18.04 -12.70 -8.37
N ALA A 399 -18.39 -12.97 -7.11
CA ALA A 399 -18.00 -12.14 -5.97
C ALA A 399 -16.49 -12.05 -5.83
N ALA A 400 -15.77 -13.16 -6.06
CA ALA A 400 -14.33 -13.22 -6.00
C ALA A 400 -13.69 -12.36 -7.11
N VAL A 401 -14.13 -12.50 -8.35
CA VAL A 401 -13.65 -11.69 -9.48
C VAL A 401 -13.99 -10.21 -9.27
N LEU A 402 -15.17 -9.88 -8.74
CA LEU A 402 -15.55 -8.50 -8.43
C LEU A 402 -14.68 -7.90 -7.33
N LEU A 403 -14.40 -8.64 -6.25
CA LEU A 403 -13.49 -8.19 -5.21
C LEU A 403 -12.08 -7.92 -5.78
N MET A 404 -11.56 -8.84 -6.59
CA MET A 404 -10.28 -8.64 -7.29
C MET A 404 -10.33 -7.40 -8.20
N LEU A 405 -11.39 -7.23 -8.98
CA LEU A 405 -11.57 -6.08 -9.88
C LEU A 405 -11.56 -4.76 -9.10
N MET A 406 -12.36 -4.68 -8.03
CA MET A 406 -12.48 -3.49 -7.18
C MET A 406 -11.16 -3.13 -6.50
N GLY A 407 -10.33 -4.12 -6.15
CA GLY A 407 -8.99 -3.88 -5.60
C GLY A 407 -7.94 -3.48 -6.64
N THR A 408 -8.08 -3.90 -7.89
CA THR A 408 -6.96 -3.83 -8.86
C THR A 408 -7.11 -2.80 -9.97
N GLN A 409 -8.34 -2.47 -10.34
CA GLN A 409 -8.63 -1.57 -11.46
C GLN A 409 -8.04 -0.16 -11.29
N TRP A 410 -7.94 0.32 -10.05
CA TRP A 410 -7.43 1.67 -9.77
C TRP A 410 -5.94 1.80 -10.11
N TYR A 411 -5.14 0.76 -9.88
CA TYR A 411 -3.72 0.76 -10.26
C TYR A 411 -3.54 0.90 -11.77
N LEU A 412 -4.35 0.18 -12.56
CA LEU A 412 -4.35 0.31 -14.01
C LEU A 412 -4.83 1.69 -14.45
N LEU A 413 -5.95 2.18 -13.89
CA LEU A 413 -6.51 3.48 -14.25
C LEU A 413 -5.52 4.62 -13.99
N PHE A 414 -4.92 4.70 -12.81
CA PHE A 414 -3.97 5.77 -12.48
C PHE A 414 -2.71 5.71 -13.34
N ASN A 415 -2.18 4.52 -13.62
CA ASN A 415 -1.04 4.37 -14.53
C ASN A 415 -1.38 4.80 -15.96
N VAL A 416 -2.56 4.45 -16.47
CA VAL A 416 -3.02 4.88 -17.79
C VAL A 416 -3.21 6.40 -17.85
N ILE A 417 -3.80 7.01 -16.82
CA ILE A 417 -3.96 8.47 -16.73
C ILE A 417 -2.58 9.15 -16.77
N ALA A 418 -1.64 8.70 -15.94
CA ALA A 418 -0.28 9.23 -15.90
C ALA A 418 0.42 9.09 -17.26
N GLY A 419 0.32 7.93 -17.90
CA GLY A 419 0.88 7.70 -19.22
C GLY A 419 0.27 8.60 -20.31
N ALA A 420 -1.04 8.83 -20.27
CA ALA A 420 -1.73 9.70 -21.23
C ALA A 420 -1.37 11.19 -21.05
N MET A 421 -1.17 11.62 -19.80
CA MET A 421 -0.68 12.96 -19.47
C MET A 421 0.78 13.16 -19.89
N ALA A 422 1.61 12.12 -19.80
CA ALA A 422 3.02 12.16 -20.18
C ALA A 422 3.26 12.23 -21.69
N ILE A 423 2.24 12.00 -22.54
CA ILE A 423 2.38 12.12 -24.00
C ILE A 423 2.67 13.59 -24.36
N PRO A 424 3.84 13.90 -24.96
CA PRO A 424 4.21 15.26 -25.34
C PRO A 424 3.18 15.92 -26.25
N GLN A 425 2.94 17.21 -26.04
CA GLN A 425 1.97 17.99 -26.83
C GLN A 425 2.35 18.01 -28.32
N ASP A 426 3.64 18.07 -28.64
CA ASP A 426 4.14 18.07 -30.02
C ASP A 426 3.71 16.82 -30.80
N LEU A 427 3.69 15.64 -30.16
CA LEU A 427 3.21 14.41 -30.79
C LEU A 427 1.70 14.44 -31.00
N LYS A 428 0.94 15.04 -30.08
CA LYS A 428 -0.52 15.23 -30.21
C LYS A 428 -0.85 16.19 -31.36
N TYR A 429 -0.12 17.30 -31.49
CA TYR A 429 -0.26 18.24 -32.59
C TYR A 429 0.17 17.62 -33.92
N THR A 430 1.29 16.90 -33.95
CA THR A 430 1.75 16.19 -35.16
C THR A 430 0.71 15.18 -35.63
N ALA A 431 0.10 14.40 -34.72
CA ALA A 431 -0.97 13.48 -35.07
C ALA A 431 -2.22 14.17 -35.66
N THR A 432 -2.50 15.40 -35.21
CA THR A 432 -3.61 16.23 -35.71
C THR A 432 -3.28 16.82 -37.08
N LEU A 433 -2.05 17.31 -37.28
CA LEU A 433 -1.54 17.81 -38.57
C LEU A 433 -1.50 16.72 -39.63
N LEU A 434 -1.10 15.50 -39.26
CA LEU A 434 -1.13 14.32 -40.15
C LEU A 434 -2.55 13.76 -40.38
N HIS A 435 -3.59 14.42 -39.85
CA HIS A 435 -4.99 14.02 -39.94
C HIS A 435 -5.23 12.54 -39.57
N LEU A 436 -4.52 12.05 -38.55
CA LEU A 436 -4.72 10.69 -38.06
C LEU A 436 -6.13 10.56 -37.48
N GLY A 437 -6.96 9.74 -38.12
CA GLY A 437 -8.25 9.32 -37.59
C GLY A 437 -8.11 8.56 -36.28
N VAL A 438 -9.24 8.33 -35.60
CA VAL A 438 -9.27 7.74 -34.23
C VAL A 438 -8.45 6.45 -34.14
N VAL A 439 -8.67 5.49 -35.04
CA VAL A 439 -7.93 4.20 -35.05
C VAL A 439 -6.44 4.42 -35.31
N GLY A 440 -6.08 5.32 -36.22
CA GLY A 440 -4.69 5.66 -36.53
C GLY A 440 -3.97 6.28 -35.34
N ARG A 441 -4.65 7.18 -34.62
CA ARG A 441 -4.15 7.80 -33.39
C ARG A 441 -3.97 6.76 -32.27
N TRP A 442 -4.94 5.87 -32.09
CA TRP A 442 -4.84 4.81 -31.08
C TRP A 442 -3.67 3.85 -31.36
N ARG A 443 -3.53 3.36 -32.59
CA ARG A 443 -2.49 2.38 -32.94
C ARG A 443 -1.09 2.97 -33.02
N ARG A 444 -0.93 4.21 -33.49
CA ARG A 444 0.39 4.80 -33.78
C ARG A 444 0.91 5.74 -32.69
N LEU A 445 0.03 6.34 -31.89
CA LEU A 445 0.42 7.29 -30.84
C LEU A 445 0.07 6.76 -29.44
N VAL A 446 -1.21 6.49 -29.19
CA VAL A 446 -1.70 6.27 -27.82
C VAL A 446 -1.23 4.93 -27.25
N LEU A 447 -1.48 3.79 -27.91
CA LEU A 447 -1.09 2.47 -27.40
C LEU A 447 0.43 2.30 -27.25
N PRO A 448 1.28 2.71 -28.22
CA PRO A 448 2.73 2.62 -28.05
C PRO A 448 3.24 3.47 -26.90
N ALA A 449 2.73 4.70 -26.72
CA ALA A 449 3.13 5.58 -25.64
C ALA A 449 2.68 5.07 -24.26
N LEU A 450 1.51 4.43 -24.18
CA LEU A 450 0.97 3.87 -22.95
C LEU A 450 1.55 2.51 -22.57
N PHE A 451 2.19 1.79 -23.50
CA PHE A 451 2.61 0.41 -23.26
C PHE A 451 3.43 0.23 -21.96
N PRO A 452 4.46 1.05 -21.66
CA PRO A 452 5.21 0.91 -20.40
C PRO A 452 4.34 1.12 -19.15
N TYR A 453 3.39 2.05 -19.22
CA TYR A 453 2.46 2.37 -18.13
C TYR A 453 1.41 1.27 -17.94
N ILE A 454 0.90 0.68 -19.02
CA ILE A 454 -0.01 -0.47 -18.97
C ILE A 454 0.69 -1.65 -18.30
N ILE A 455 1.94 -1.95 -18.67
CA ILE A 455 2.72 -3.04 -18.06
C ILE A 455 2.97 -2.77 -16.58
N THR A 456 3.40 -1.55 -16.23
CA THR A 456 3.64 -1.14 -14.84
C THR A 456 2.36 -1.25 -13.99
N GLY A 457 1.24 -0.74 -14.52
CA GLY A 457 -0.07 -0.85 -13.91
C GLY A 457 -0.53 -2.29 -13.75
N ALA A 458 -0.33 -3.14 -14.77
CA ALA A 458 -0.72 -4.54 -14.74
C ALA A 458 0.10 -5.37 -13.75
N MET A 459 1.41 -5.12 -13.61
CA MET A 459 2.23 -5.78 -12.59
C MET A 459 1.75 -5.41 -11.18
N THR A 460 1.51 -4.12 -10.93
CA THR A 460 1.03 -3.63 -9.64
C THR A 460 -0.38 -4.16 -9.32
N ALA A 461 -1.28 -4.11 -10.30
CA ALA A 461 -2.64 -4.64 -10.20
C ALA A 461 -2.64 -6.16 -9.95
N SER A 462 -1.77 -6.92 -10.61
CA SER A 462 -1.63 -8.36 -10.41
C SER A 462 -1.30 -8.69 -8.95
N GLY A 463 -0.32 -7.99 -8.35
CA GLY A 463 0.03 -8.17 -6.93
C GLY A 463 -1.17 -7.92 -6.00
N GLY A 464 -2.00 -6.93 -6.32
CA GLY A 464 -3.27 -6.69 -5.61
C GLY A 464 -4.29 -7.82 -5.80
N ALA A 465 -4.43 -8.37 -7.01
CA ALA A 465 -5.37 -9.47 -7.30
C ALA A 465 -5.02 -10.74 -6.52
N TRP A 466 -3.73 -11.09 -6.43
CA TRP A 466 -3.26 -12.26 -5.67
C TRP A 466 -3.50 -12.10 -4.15
N ASN A 467 -3.38 -10.88 -3.60
CA ASN A 467 -3.76 -10.65 -2.21
C ASN A 467 -5.27 -10.72 -2.01
N ALA A 468 -6.04 -10.14 -2.95
CA ALA A 468 -7.48 -10.19 -2.94
C ALA A 468 -8.02 -11.63 -3.05
N SER A 469 -7.32 -12.52 -3.78
CA SER A 469 -7.76 -13.90 -3.96
C SER A 469 -7.87 -14.68 -2.64
N ILE A 470 -6.99 -14.42 -1.68
CA ILE A 470 -7.01 -15.11 -0.38
C ILE A 470 -8.31 -14.81 0.38
N VAL A 471 -8.75 -13.55 0.37
CA VAL A 471 -10.03 -13.15 1.00
C VAL A 471 -11.23 -13.54 0.13
N ALA A 472 -11.07 -13.43 -1.18
CA ALA A 472 -12.14 -13.66 -2.14
C ALA A 472 -12.56 -15.13 -2.25
N GLU A 473 -11.60 -16.04 -2.13
CA GLU A 473 -11.81 -17.47 -2.37
C GLU A 473 -12.28 -18.21 -1.12
N TYR A 474 -12.19 -17.60 0.06
CA TYR A 474 -12.54 -18.21 1.34
C TYR A 474 -13.19 -17.19 2.29
N VAL A 475 -14.46 -17.42 2.63
CA VAL A 475 -15.23 -16.49 3.46
C VAL A 475 -16.08 -17.23 4.48
N HIS A 476 -16.03 -16.75 5.72
CA HIS A 476 -16.93 -17.19 6.80
C HIS A 476 -18.16 -16.29 6.86
N PHE A 477 -19.32 -16.83 6.49
CA PHE A 477 -20.60 -16.14 6.57
C PHE A 477 -21.50 -16.83 7.60
N GLY A 478 -21.48 -16.32 8.84
CA GLY A 478 -22.24 -16.93 9.94
C GLY A 478 -21.71 -18.34 10.25
N ALA A 479 -22.59 -19.34 10.19
CA ALA A 479 -22.24 -20.75 10.42
C ALA A 479 -21.79 -21.49 9.14
N GLU A 480 -21.85 -20.84 7.97
CA GLU A 480 -21.51 -21.46 6.68
C GLU A 480 -20.21 -20.87 6.12
N THR A 481 -19.23 -21.75 5.89
CA THR A 481 -18.01 -21.40 5.16
C THR A 481 -18.29 -21.52 3.66
N SER A 482 -18.30 -20.39 2.97
CA SER A 482 -18.39 -20.35 1.51
C SER A 482 -16.99 -20.27 0.93
N GLN A 483 -16.61 -21.27 0.14
CA GLN A 483 -15.32 -21.31 -0.53
C GLN A 483 -15.47 -21.61 -2.03
N THR A 484 -14.50 -21.18 -2.81
CA THR A 484 -14.34 -21.59 -4.21
C THR A 484 -12.99 -22.25 -4.42
N VAL A 485 -12.86 -23.04 -5.49
CA VAL A 485 -11.62 -23.71 -5.86
C VAL A 485 -10.57 -22.64 -6.18
N GLY A 486 -9.50 -22.58 -5.39
CA GLY A 486 -8.47 -21.57 -5.53
C GLY A 486 -7.35 -21.71 -4.49
N ILE A 487 -6.16 -21.21 -4.82
CA ILE A 487 -5.01 -21.32 -3.92
C ILE A 487 -5.21 -20.49 -2.65
N GLY A 488 -6.01 -19.42 -2.72
CA GLY A 488 -6.40 -18.64 -1.56
C GLY A 488 -7.20 -19.45 -0.55
N ALA A 489 -8.13 -20.27 -1.04
CA ALA A 489 -8.91 -21.19 -0.19
C ALA A 489 -8.04 -22.26 0.45
N LEU A 490 -7.14 -22.89 -0.31
CA LEU A 490 -6.20 -23.88 0.25
C LEU A 490 -5.32 -23.29 1.34
N ILE A 491 -4.83 -22.07 1.15
CA ILE A 491 -4.00 -21.39 2.17
C ILE A 491 -4.83 -21.11 3.42
N ALA A 492 -6.07 -20.65 3.26
CA ALA A 492 -6.96 -20.35 4.38
C ALA A 492 -7.40 -21.61 5.14
N GLU A 493 -7.60 -22.73 4.46
CA GLU A 493 -7.97 -24.02 5.07
C GLU A 493 -6.79 -24.69 5.78
N ALA A 494 -5.57 -24.54 5.26
CA ALA A 494 -4.37 -25.12 5.85
C ALA A 494 -3.81 -24.34 7.05
N ALA A 495 -4.26 -23.09 7.24
CA ALA A 495 -3.84 -22.20 8.31
C ALA A 495 -4.53 -22.54 9.63
#